data_AF-A0A0S3U001-F1
#
_entry.id   AF-A0A0S3U001-F1
#
_cell.length_a   1.000
_cell.length_b   1.000
_cell.length_c   1.000
_cell.angle_alpha   90.00
_cell.angle_beta   90.00
_cell.angle_gamma   90.00
#
_symmetry.space_group_name_H-M   'P 1'
#
loop_
_entity.id
_entity.type
_entity.pdbx_description
1 polymer ?
#
loop_
_entity_poly.entity_id
_entity_poly.type
_entity_poly.pdbx_seq_one_letter_code
_entity_poly.pdbx_strand_id
1 'polypeptide(L)'
;MSLNPSLLPVKKIKSSQARSMYPSEVIEQAANAILEAEGTINPIVVRQLNYQEFEVIDGHLEYHAAARAKELDLAGGEMIDAIVVEPENEAAILEQIRLLRSSKQSETPMQSTSDSSSAIKHRLTNLEKQIENQLGELNRKLLDLNQPRNSQQQMAELIHTTVSAVMKEQVSTIVQQIVQEVGTSRKKAIVPVEELEERVKTEGFEKLTAAELKSLAKGRGLTGYSSKRKADLIAFIKQSEV
;
A
#
# COMPACT_ATOMS: atom_id res chain seq x y z
N MET A 1 20.93 14.05 34.08
CA MET A 1 20.78 15.42 34.60
C MET A 1 19.33 15.65 34.98
N SER A 2 19.06 16.42 36.04
CA SER A 2 17.70 16.77 36.46
C SER A 2 17.35 18.17 35.97
N LEU A 3 16.17 18.35 35.37
CA LEU A 3 15.64 19.69 35.04
C LEU A 3 15.23 20.39 36.34
N ASN A 4 16.10 21.24 36.87
CA ASN A 4 15.79 22.07 38.02
C ASN A 4 15.78 23.54 37.59
N PRO A 5 14.78 24.33 38.02
CA PRO A 5 14.81 25.77 37.84
C PRO A 5 16.06 26.36 38.51
N SER A 6 16.70 27.28 37.80
CA SER A 6 17.83 28.07 38.27
C SER A 6 17.41 29.53 38.33
N LEU A 7 17.83 30.21 39.40
CA LEU A 7 17.52 31.62 39.57
C LEU A 7 18.51 32.47 38.78
N LEU A 8 18.03 33.19 37.76
CA LEU A 8 18.87 33.98 36.86
C LEU A 8 18.61 35.49 36.98
N PRO A 9 19.65 36.35 36.94
CA PRO A 9 19.45 37.79 36.91
C PRO A 9 18.79 38.22 35.59
N VAL A 10 17.67 38.93 35.67
CA VAL A 10 16.92 39.39 34.48
C VAL A 10 17.80 40.20 33.52
N LYS A 11 18.77 40.96 34.05
CA LYS A 11 19.74 41.76 33.27
C LYS A 11 20.64 40.94 32.33
N LYS A 12 20.79 39.64 32.58
CA LYS A 12 21.63 38.73 31.78
C LYS A 12 20.85 38.04 30.66
N ILE A 13 19.54 38.25 30.60
CA ILE A 13 18.64 37.52 29.71
C ILE A 13 18.19 38.44 28.59
N LYS A 14 18.26 37.95 27.36
CA LYS A 14 17.82 38.64 26.15
C LYS A 14 16.65 37.88 25.53
N SER A 15 15.66 38.62 25.06
CA SER A 15 14.54 38.07 24.29
C SER A 15 14.66 38.49 22.83
N SER A 16 14.42 37.55 21.92
CA SER A 16 14.31 37.81 20.48
C SER A 16 12.97 38.46 20.09
N GLN A 17 11.96 38.41 20.97
CA GLN A 17 10.63 38.99 20.74
C GLN A 17 10.51 40.37 21.39
N ALA A 18 10.03 41.35 20.62
CA ALA A 18 9.84 42.72 21.09
C ALA A 18 8.72 42.81 22.15
N ARG A 19 8.90 43.68 23.15
CA ARG A 19 7.90 43.93 24.22
C ARG A 19 6.53 44.32 23.64
N SER A 20 6.51 45.00 22.51
CA SER A 20 5.30 45.44 21.80
C SER A 20 4.45 44.31 21.22
N MET A 21 4.95 43.07 21.18
CA MET A 21 4.16 41.91 20.74
C MET A 21 3.12 41.49 21.79
N TYR A 22 3.22 41.99 23.03
CA TYR A 22 2.32 41.67 24.12
C TYR A 22 1.54 42.90 24.58
N PRO A 23 0.27 42.75 24.99
CA PRO A 23 -0.49 43.86 25.55
C PRO A 23 0.19 44.42 26.81
N SER A 24 0.38 45.73 26.87
CA SER A 24 1.05 46.38 28.00
C SER A 24 0.35 46.12 29.32
N GLU A 25 -0.98 46.06 29.33
CA GLU A 25 -1.78 45.76 30.52
C GLU A 25 -1.50 44.36 31.06
N VAL A 26 -1.36 43.36 30.18
CA VAL A 26 -1.03 41.99 30.60
C VAL A 26 0.37 41.92 31.20
N ILE A 27 1.34 42.64 30.62
CA ILE A 27 2.71 42.73 31.18
C ILE A 27 2.67 43.37 32.58
N GLU A 28 1.93 44.46 32.76
CA GLU A 28 1.81 45.13 34.07
C GLU A 28 1.14 44.23 35.12
N GLN A 29 0.03 43.58 34.77
CA GLN A 29 -0.65 42.66 35.68
C GLN A 29 0.24 41.49 36.06
N ALA A 30 0.93 40.88 35.09
CA ALA A 30 1.87 39.79 35.33
C ALA A 30 3.07 40.24 36.17
N ALA A 31 3.59 41.44 35.96
CA ALA A 31 4.71 41.98 36.73
C ALA A 31 4.35 42.15 38.22
N ASN A 32 3.16 42.69 38.51
CA ASN A 32 2.67 42.80 39.89
C ASN A 32 2.46 41.42 40.50
N ALA A 33 1.87 40.47 39.76
CA ALA A 33 1.71 39.09 40.23
C ALA A 33 3.04 38.39 40.53
N ILE A 34 4.09 38.65 39.75
CA ILE A 34 5.44 38.13 40.00
C ILE A 34 6.02 38.69 41.31
N LEU A 35 5.85 39.99 41.55
CA LEU A 35 6.32 40.62 42.80
C LEU A 35 5.54 40.10 44.02
N GLU A 36 4.22 39.94 43.91
CA GLU A 36 3.38 39.41 44.98
C GLU A 36 3.67 37.94 45.29
N ALA A 37 3.96 37.13 44.26
CA ALA A 37 4.27 35.71 44.40
C ALA A 37 5.78 35.44 44.63
N GLU A 38 6.62 36.48 44.58
CA GLU A 38 8.08 36.41 44.64
C GLU A 38 8.69 35.45 43.58
N GLY A 39 8.07 35.35 42.40
CA GLY A 39 8.54 34.46 41.34
C GLY A 39 7.52 34.17 40.25
N THR A 40 7.90 33.27 39.34
CA THR A 40 7.05 32.84 38.22
C THR A 40 6.60 31.40 38.42
N ILE A 41 5.29 31.13 38.28
CA ILE A 41 4.77 29.76 38.34
C ILE A 41 5.33 28.84 37.25
N ASN A 42 5.61 29.42 36.08
CA ASN A 42 6.23 28.73 34.94
C ASN A 42 7.61 29.34 34.71
N PRO A 43 8.70 28.65 35.10
CA PRO A 43 10.05 29.12 34.81
C PRO A 43 10.25 29.33 33.31
N ILE A 44 10.91 30.41 32.93
CA ILE A 44 11.25 30.67 31.51
C ILE A 44 12.27 29.65 31.03
N VAL A 45 12.30 29.35 29.73
CA VAL A 45 13.31 28.44 29.18
C VAL A 45 14.32 29.26 28.40
N VAL A 46 15.59 29.09 28.73
CA VAL A 46 16.67 29.87 28.15
C VAL A 46 17.80 28.99 27.62
N ARG A 47 18.45 29.42 26.55
CA ARG A 47 19.74 28.89 26.09
C ARG A 47 20.86 29.74 26.67
N GLN A 48 21.93 29.10 27.12
CA GLN A 48 23.14 29.83 27.47
C GLN A 48 23.90 30.22 26.19
N LEU A 49 24.17 31.52 26.01
CA LEU A 49 25.00 32.02 24.90
C LEU A 49 26.48 32.04 25.28
N ASN A 50 26.77 32.45 26.52
CA ASN A 50 28.12 32.49 27.10
C ASN A 50 28.02 32.49 28.64
N TYR A 51 29.13 32.68 29.35
CA TYR A 51 29.18 32.68 30.82
C TYR A 51 28.31 33.74 31.51
N GLN A 52 27.86 34.77 30.80
CA GLN A 52 27.13 35.91 31.37
C GLN A 52 25.82 36.24 30.67
N GLU A 53 25.49 35.60 29.55
CA GLU A 53 24.33 35.94 28.75
C GLU A 53 23.50 34.71 28.38
N PHE A 54 22.19 34.87 28.45
CA PHE A 54 21.19 33.87 28.13
C PHE A 54 20.19 34.43 27.12
N GLU A 55 19.65 33.56 26.28
CA GLU A 55 18.61 33.88 25.31
C GLU A 55 17.33 33.11 25.63
N VAL A 56 16.18 33.78 25.63
CA VAL A 56 14.88 33.13 25.85
C VAL A 56 14.52 32.28 24.64
N ILE A 57 14.26 30.99 24.88
CA ILE A 57 13.69 30.03 23.92
C ILE A 57 12.16 30.02 24.04
N ASP A 58 11.64 30.04 25.27
CA ASP A 58 10.20 29.98 25.58
C ASP A 58 9.90 30.77 26.86
N GLY A 59 8.72 31.35 26.95
CA GLY A 59 8.33 32.21 28.07
C GLY A 59 8.69 33.69 27.88
N HIS A 60 8.56 34.20 26.65
CA HIS A 60 8.89 35.59 26.33
C HIS A 60 7.98 36.62 27.03
N LEU A 61 6.71 36.30 27.26
CA LEU A 61 5.79 37.17 28.00
C LEU A 61 6.24 37.28 29.46
N GLU A 62 6.56 36.15 30.07
CA GLU A 62 7.06 36.03 31.44
C GLU A 62 8.38 36.79 31.61
N TYR A 63 9.28 36.70 30.61
CA TYR A 63 10.49 37.53 30.58
C TYR A 63 10.17 39.03 30.60
N HIS A 64 9.26 39.50 29.73
CA HIS A 64 8.90 40.92 29.70
C HIS A 64 8.19 41.37 30.98
N ALA A 65 7.38 40.50 31.58
CA ALA A 65 6.77 40.74 32.88
C ALA A 65 7.81 40.84 34.00
N ALA A 66 8.83 39.97 34.02
CA ALA A 66 9.91 40.06 35.01
C ALA A 66 10.81 41.27 34.78
N ALA A 67 11.11 41.62 33.53
CA ALA A 67 11.79 42.87 33.21
C ALA A 67 11.00 44.08 33.73
N ARG A 68 9.67 44.04 33.60
CA ARG A 68 8.79 45.06 34.16
C ARG A 68 8.74 45.04 35.69
N ALA A 69 8.68 43.87 36.31
CA ALA A 69 8.73 43.71 37.77
C ALA A 69 10.01 44.35 38.35
N LYS A 70 11.16 44.15 37.69
CA LYS A 70 12.42 44.80 38.04
C LYS A 70 12.39 46.33 37.95
N GLU A 71 11.67 46.88 36.97
CA GLU A 71 11.49 48.34 36.83
C GLU A 71 10.64 48.91 37.96
N LEU A 72 9.68 48.13 38.48
CA LEU A 72 8.79 48.51 39.59
C LEU A 72 9.47 48.38 40.95
N ASP A 73 10.11 47.24 41.19
CA ASP A 73 10.93 46.97 42.38
C ASP A 73 12.20 46.22 41.97
N LEU A 74 13.34 46.87 42.17
CA LEU A 74 14.64 46.29 41.85
C LEU A 74 14.95 45.07 42.71
N ALA A 75 14.55 45.06 43.99
CA ALA A 75 14.89 43.98 44.90
C ALA A 75 14.05 42.72 44.61
N GLY A 76 12.73 42.87 44.50
CA GLY A 76 11.83 41.75 44.18
C GLY A 76 11.93 41.26 42.74
N GLY A 77 12.30 42.11 41.78
CA GLY A 77 12.35 41.77 40.36
C GLY A 77 13.75 41.52 39.77
N GLU A 78 14.82 41.50 40.57
CA GLU A 78 16.18 41.32 40.01
C GLU A 78 16.35 39.94 39.33
N MET A 79 15.65 38.94 39.85
CA MET A 79 15.87 37.52 39.55
C MET A 79 14.59 36.87 39.00
N ILE A 80 14.76 35.85 38.15
CA ILE A 80 13.67 35.06 37.60
C ILE A 80 14.04 33.57 37.56
N ASP A 81 13.06 32.71 37.80
CA ASP A 81 13.22 31.27 37.63
C ASP A 81 13.34 30.89 36.16
N ALA A 82 14.42 30.18 35.83
CA ALA A 82 14.69 29.77 34.46
C ALA A 82 15.20 28.32 34.39
N ILE A 83 14.77 27.60 33.37
CA ILE A 83 15.36 26.32 32.95
C ILE A 83 16.44 26.64 31.93
N VAL A 84 17.69 26.33 32.26
CA VAL A 84 18.83 26.46 31.33
C VAL A 84 18.92 25.19 30.49
N VAL A 85 18.85 25.37 29.18
CA VAL A 85 18.95 24.29 28.19
C VAL A 85 20.41 23.98 27.89
N GLU A 86 20.75 22.70 27.91
CA GLU A 86 22.06 22.18 27.53
C GLU A 86 21.96 21.43 26.19
N PRO A 87 23.03 21.39 25.38
CA PRO A 87 23.00 20.74 24.07
C PRO A 87 22.51 19.28 24.10
N GLU A 88 22.80 18.56 25.18
CA GLU A 88 22.47 17.14 25.33
C GLU A 88 20.97 16.89 25.54
N ASN A 89 20.24 17.87 26.09
CA ASN A 89 18.82 17.73 26.46
C ASN A 89 17.89 18.67 25.69
N GLU A 90 18.44 19.55 24.85
CA GLU A 90 17.70 20.56 24.10
C GLU A 90 16.52 20.00 23.31
N ALA A 91 16.73 18.94 22.53
CA ALA A 91 15.66 18.34 21.73
C ALA A 91 14.50 17.83 22.59
N ALA A 92 14.79 17.23 23.76
CA ALA A 92 13.77 16.73 24.66
C ALA A 92 13.02 17.87 25.37
N ILE A 93 13.70 18.96 25.71
CA ILE A 93 13.08 20.14 26.33
C ILE A 93 12.18 20.86 25.32
N LEU A 94 12.63 21.04 24.07
CA LEU A 94 11.82 21.64 23.01
C LEU A 94 10.53 20.84 22.76
N GLU A 95 10.62 19.51 22.77
CA GLU A 95 9.45 18.65 22.64
C GLU A 95 8.50 18.76 23.85
N GLN A 96 9.03 18.87 25.08
CA GLN A 96 8.21 19.14 26.26
C GLN A 96 7.51 20.49 26.18
N ILE A 97 8.19 21.55 25.72
CA ILE A 97 7.57 22.87 25.51
C ILE A 97 6.39 22.74 24.54
N ARG A 98 6.61 22.08 23.40
CA ARG A 98 5.59 21.85 22.38
C ARG A 98 4.35 21.12 22.93
N LEU A 99 4.56 20.09 23.75
CA LEU A 99 3.48 19.25 24.28
C LEU A 99 2.77 19.87 25.49
N LEU A 100 3.51 20.52 26.40
CA LEU A 100 3.01 20.91 27.72
C LEU A 100 2.69 22.40 27.85
N ARG A 101 3.27 23.25 27.00
CA ARG A 101 3.10 24.71 27.08
C ARG A 101 2.29 25.28 25.91
N SER A 102 2.53 24.82 24.69
CA SER A 102 1.82 25.34 23.50
C SER A 102 0.32 25.00 23.47
N SER A 103 -0.12 23.96 24.17
CA SER A 103 -1.54 23.61 24.33
C SER A 103 -2.34 24.67 25.11
N LYS A 104 -1.68 25.48 25.96
CA LYS A 104 -2.34 26.53 26.77
C LYS A 104 -2.64 27.82 25.99
N GLN A 105 -1.96 28.07 24.87
CA GLN A 105 -2.18 29.28 24.05
C GLN A 105 -3.44 29.19 23.17
N SER A 106 -4.10 28.03 23.10
CA SER A 106 -5.30 27.83 22.27
C SER A 106 -6.62 27.87 23.06
N GLU A 107 -6.58 28.16 24.36
CA GLU A 107 -7.79 28.21 25.20
C GLU A 107 -7.93 29.59 25.87
N THR A 108 -8.49 30.55 25.14
CA THR A 108 -9.28 31.62 25.78
C THR A 108 -10.76 31.21 25.77
N PRO A 109 -11.35 30.89 26.93
CA PRO A 109 -12.80 30.91 27.09
C PRO A 109 -13.22 32.30 27.55
N MET A 110 -13.57 33.21 26.64
CA MET A 110 -14.43 34.35 26.99
C MET A 110 -15.44 34.67 25.89
N GLN A 111 -16.68 34.80 26.36
CA GLN A 111 -17.88 35.17 25.63
C GLN A 111 -17.68 36.41 24.77
N SER A 112 -18.06 36.35 23.49
CA SER A 112 -18.95 37.31 22.85
C SER A 112 -19.39 36.84 21.45
N THR A 113 -20.69 36.97 21.21
CA THR A 113 -21.40 37.11 19.92
C THR A 113 -21.84 35.86 19.15
N SER A 114 -23.13 35.87 18.85
CA SER A 114 -23.93 34.94 18.05
C SER A 114 -23.56 34.86 16.56
N ASP A 115 -22.47 35.48 16.09
CA ASP A 115 -22.15 35.55 14.65
C ASP A 115 -20.84 34.83 14.24
N SER A 116 -20.01 34.39 15.19
CA SER A 116 -18.77 33.66 14.90
C SER A 116 -18.97 32.20 14.44
N SER A 117 -20.19 31.65 14.56
CA SER A 117 -20.46 30.28 14.12
C SER A 117 -20.36 30.15 12.59
N SER A 118 -20.68 31.20 11.82
CA SER A 118 -20.64 31.13 10.35
C SER A 118 -19.19 31.04 9.84
N ALA A 119 -18.29 31.91 10.33
CA ALA A 119 -16.89 31.93 9.91
C ALA A 119 -16.13 30.65 10.31
N ILE A 120 -16.42 30.11 11.50
CA ILE A 120 -15.84 28.83 11.96
C ILE A 120 -16.42 27.67 11.13
N LYS A 121 -17.73 27.66 10.86
CA LYS A 121 -18.34 26.68 9.95
C LYS A 121 -17.74 26.75 8.56
N HIS A 122 -17.53 27.94 8.00
CA HIS A 122 -16.90 28.09 6.69
C HIS A 122 -15.45 27.58 6.67
N ARG A 123 -14.67 27.85 7.72
CA ARG A 123 -13.32 27.28 7.85
C ARG A 123 -13.35 25.77 8.00
N LEU A 124 -14.31 25.23 8.77
CA LEU A 124 -14.48 23.80 8.97
C LEU A 124 -14.91 23.10 7.68
N THR A 125 -15.87 23.66 6.93
CA THR A 125 -16.29 23.14 5.63
C THR A 125 -15.16 23.18 4.59
N ASN A 126 -14.34 24.22 4.62
CA ASN A 126 -13.17 24.30 3.73
C ASN A 126 -12.09 23.26 4.11
N LEU A 127 -11.86 23.04 5.40
CA LEU A 127 -10.97 21.99 5.91
C LEU A 127 -11.50 20.59 5.57
N GLU A 128 -12.79 20.35 5.77
CA GLU A 128 -13.45 19.08 5.46
C GLU A 128 -13.34 18.76 3.97
N LYS A 129 -13.61 19.74 3.09
CA LYS A 129 -13.43 19.60 1.65
C LYS A 129 -11.96 19.35 1.26
N GLN A 130 -11.02 19.99 1.94
CA GLN A 130 -9.59 19.77 1.70
C GLN A 130 -9.17 18.36 2.14
N ILE A 131 -9.66 17.88 3.27
CA ILE A 131 -9.42 16.52 3.77
C ILE A 131 -10.04 15.49 2.84
N GLU A 132 -11.28 15.68 2.40
CA GLU A 132 -11.96 14.79 1.45
C GLU A 132 -11.20 14.69 0.12
N ASN A 133 -10.73 15.82 -0.41
CA ASN A 133 -9.93 15.82 -1.63
C ASN A 133 -8.61 15.05 -1.43
N GLN A 134 -7.90 15.29 -0.32
CA GLN A 134 -6.65 14.59 -0.01
C GLN A 134 -6.87 13.09 0.24
N LEU A 135 -7.94 12.69 0.93
CA LEU A 135 -8.29 11.29 1.13
C LEU A 135 -8.66 10.61 -0.19
N GLY A 136 -9.40 11.32 -1.06
CA GLY A 136 -9.77 10.84 -2.38
C GLY A 136 -8.55 10.61 -3.28
N GLU A 137 -7.59 11.54 -3.24
CA GLU A 137 -6.30 11.40 -3.94
C GLU A 137 -5.47 10.24 -3.39
N LEU A 138 -5.39 10.09 -2.06
CA LEU A 138 -4.71 8.97 -1.42
C LEU A 138 -5.36 7.63 -1.77
N ASN A 139 -6.69 7.56 -1.76
CA ASN A 139 -7.42 6.35 -2.16
C ASN A 139 -7.19 6.02 -3.63
N ARG A 140 -7.19 7.02 -4.52
CA ARG A 140 -6.84 6.82 -5.93
C ARG A 140 -5.40 6.32 -6.09
N LYS A 141 -4.46 6.90 -5.35
CA LYS A 141 -3.04 6.49 -5.38
C LYS A 141 -2.85 5.07 -4.85
N LEU A 142 -3.54 4.68 -3.77
CA LEU A 142 -3.53 3.31 -3.26
C LEU A 142 -4.20 2.33 -4.22
N LEU A 143 -5.26 2.75 -4.92
CA LEU A 143 -5.93 1.95 -5.93
C LEU A 143 -5.07 1.77 -7.18
N ASP A 144 -4.30 2.79 -7.56
CA ASP A 144 -3.36 2.75 -8.68
C ASP A 144 -2.11 1.93 -8.34
N LEU A 145 -1.61 2.02 -7.09
CA LEU A 145 -0.50 1.20 -6.59
C LEU A 145 -0.87 -0.28 -6.46
N ASN A 146 -2.13 -0.60 -6.18
CA ASN A 146 -2.66 -1.97 -6.13
C ASN A 146 -3.22 -2.47 -7.48
N GLN A 147 -3.19 -1.66 -8.55
CA GLN A 147 -3.56 -2.13 -9.88
C GLN A 147 -2.33 -2.76 -10.55
N PRO A 148 -2.35 -4.06 -10.88
CA PRO A 148 -1.26 -4.70 -11.62
C PRO A 148 -1.32 -4.35 -13.12
N ARG A 149 -1.46 -3.07 -13.50
CA ARG A 149 -2.01 -2.74 -14.81
C ARG A 149 -1.05 -2.40 -15.94
N ASN A 150 0.22 -2.09 -15.70
CA ASN A 150 1.12 -1.85 -16.84
C ASN A 150 2.08 -3.01 -17.09
N SER A 151 2.74 -3.54 -16.07
CA SER A 151 3.73 -4.61 -16.26
C SER A 151 3.10 -5.99 -16.48
N GLN A 152 1.98 -6.34 -15.83
CA GLN A 152 1.33 -7.64 -16.09
C GLN A 152 0.55 -7.66 -17.41
N GLN A 153 -0.06 -6.54 -17.83
CA GLN A 153 -0.76 -6.47 -19.12
C GLN A 153 0.22 -6.47 -20.29
N GLN A 154 1.33 -5.71 -20.19
CA GLN A 154 2.41 -5.78 -21.19
C GLN A 154 3.04 -7.17 -21.25
N MET A 155 3.23 -7.83 -20.11
CA MET A 155 3.75 -9.19 -20.08
C MET A 155 2.75 -10.19 -20.65
N ALA A 156 1.45 -10.05 -20.38
CA ALA A 156 0.41 -10.88 -20.98
C ALA A 156 0.30 -10.68 -22.49
N GLU A 157 0.47 -9.45 -23.00
CA GLU A 157 0.44 -9.15 -24.42
C GLU A 157 1.71 -9.66 -25.14
N LEU A 158 2.88 -9.52 -24.51
CA LEU A 158 4.14 -10.13 -24.96
C LEU A 158 4.05 -11.66 -24.98
N ILE A 159 3.49 -12.28 -23.92
CA ILE A 159 3.26 -13.73 -23.84
C ILE A 159 2.28 -14.16 -24.92
N HIS A 160 1.15 -13.45 -25.11
CA HIS A 160 0.19 -13.81 -26.16
C HIS A 160 0.80 -13.71 -27.56
N THR A 161 1.59 -12.67 -27.82
CA THR A 161 2.25 -12.48 -29.12
C THR A 161 3.31 -13.54 -29.38
N THR A 162 4.17 -13.82 -28.39
CA THR A 162 5.21 -14.86 -28.51
C THR A 162 4.62 -16.26 -28.58
N VAL A 163 3.63 -16.60 -27.75
CA VAL A 163 2.95 -17.90 -27.81
C VAL A 163 2.21 -18.08 -29.13
N SER A 164 1.55 -17.04 -29.67
CA SER A 164 0.88 -17.13 -30.97
C SER A 164 1.87 -17.33 -32.12
N ALA A 165 3.01 -16.63 -32.10
CA ALA A 165 4.06 -16.80 -33.10
C ALA A 165 4.68 -18.21 -33.03
N VAL A 166 5.05 -18.66 -31.83
CA VAL A 166 5.60 -20.00 -31.61
C VAL A 166 4.59 -21.09 -31.95
N MET A 167 3.31 -20.94 -31.60
CA MET A 167 2.27 -21.89 -31.98
C MET A 167 2.07 -21.94 -33.49
N LYS A 168 2.06 -20.80 -34.21
CA LYS A 168 1.96 -20.81 -35.68
C LYS A 168 3.16 -21.51 -36.32
N GLU A 169 4.35 -21.27 -35.81
CA GLU A 169 5.58 -21.88 -36.30
C GLU A 169 5.65 -23.39 -36.00
N GLN A 170 5.28 -23.79 -34.78
CA GLN A 170 5.22 -25.20 -34.40
C GLN A 170 4.08 -25.94 -35.09
N VAL A 171 2.90 -25.34 -35.24
CA VAL A 171 1.79 -25.94 -36.01
C VAL A 171 2.17 -26.06 -37.49
N SER A 172 2.85 -25.07 -38.08
CA SER A 172 3.36 -25.19 -39.45
C SER A 172 4.37 -26.33 -39.59
N THR A 173 5.27 -26.47 -38.61
CA THR A 173 6.27 -27.54 -38.59
C THR A 173 5.63 -28.92 -38.40
N ILE A 174 4.67 -29.03 -37.49
CA ILE A 174 3.90 -30.26 -37.26
C ILE A 174 3.04 -30.58 -38.49
N VAL A 175 2.41 -29.59 -39.13
CA VAL A 175 1.66 -29.80 -40.37
C VAL A 175 2.58 -30.24 -41.50
N GLN A 176 3.79 -29.69 -41.63
CA GLN A 176 4.76 -30.16 -42.62
C GLN A 176 5.27 -31.59 -42.33
N GLN A 177 5.54 -31.92 -41.05
CA GLN A 177 5.89 -33.28 -40.64
C GLN A 177 4.74 -34.26 -40.88
N ILE A 178 3.50 -33.89 -40.55
CA ILE A 178 2.31 -34.69 -40.81
C ILE A 178 2.06 -34.80 -42.32
N VAL A 179 2.29 -33.77 -43.13
CA VAL A 179 2.16 -33.87 -44.60
C VAL A 179 3.24 -34.78 -45.18
N GLN A 180 4.45 -34.81 -44.60
CA GLN A 180 5.51 -35.75 -44.99
C GLN A 180 5.24 -37.19 -44.51
N GLU A 181 4.65 -37.37 -43.32
CA GLU A 181 4.30 -38.69 -42.76
C GLU A 181 2.99 -39.26 -43.35
N VAL A 182 2.00 -38.42 -43.64
CA VAL A 182 0.70 -38.80 -44.22
C VAL A 182 0.78 -38.88 -45.74
N GLY A 183 1.68 -38.11 -46.37
CA GLY A 183 2.02 -38.25 -47.80
C GLY A 183 2.62 -39.60 -48.15
N THR A 184 3.11 -40.35 -47.15
CA THR A 184 3.77 -41.65 -47.35
C THR A 184 3.06 -42.85 -46.70
N SER A 185 1.91 -42.69 -46.01
CA SER A 185 1.20 -43.84 -45.43
C SER A 185 -0.29 -43.61 -45.13
N ARG A 186 -1.18 -43.92 -46.09
CA ARG A 186 -2.38 -44.78 -45.94
C ARG A 186 -3.31 -44.68 -47.17
N LYS A 187 -3.02 -45.49 -48.19
CA LYS A 187 -4.10 -46.25 -48.83
C LYS A 187 -4.35 -47.46 -47.92
N LYS A 188 -5.45 -47.46 -47.15
CA LYS A 188 -5.96 -48.74 -46.62
C LYS A 188 -6.52 -49.48 -47.83
N ALA A 189 -5.73 -50.40 -48.37
CA ALA A 189 -6.20 -51.34 -49.37
C ALA A 189 -7.38 -52.11 -48.77
N ILE A 190 -8.56 -51.95 -49.37
CA ILE A 190 -9.70 -52.82 -49.14
C ILE A 190 -9.30 -54.13 -49.83
N VAL A 191 -9.02 -55.18 -49.05
CA VAL A 191 -8.80 -56.52 -49.60
C VAL A 191 -10.15 -57.03 -50.12
N PRO A 192 -10.28 -57.41 -51.39
CA PRO A 192 -11.51 -57.95 -51.96
C PRO A 192 -11.98 -59.19 -51.18
N VAL A 193 -13.29 -59.37 -51.07
CA VAL A 193 -13.90 -60.47 -50.28
C VAL A 193 -13.49 -61.84 -50.86
N GLU A 194 -13.28 -61.92 -52.18
CA GLU A 194 -12.86 -63.11 -52.91
C GLU A 194 -11.48 -63.63 -52.44
N GLU A 195 -10.54 -62.71 -52.17
CA GLU A 195 -9.19 -63.06 -51.69
C GLU A 195 -9.23 -63.55 -50.23
N LEU A 196 -10.17 -63.03 -49.42
CA LEU A 196 -10.38 -63.50 -48.05
C LEU A 196 -11.02 -64.89 -48.02
N GLU A 197 -11.90 -65.23 -48.96
CA GLU A 197 -12.50 -66.57 -49.07
C GLU A 197 -11.47 -67.64 -49.48
N GLU A 198 -10.52 -67.30 -50.35
CA GLU A 198 -9.44 -68.22 -50.76
C GLU A 198 -8.44 -68.46 -49.61
N ARG A 199 -8.14 -67.42 -48.82
CA ARG A 199 -7.33 -67.54 -47.60
C ARG A 199 -8.03 -68.37 -46.52
N VAL A 200 -9.35 -68.26 -46.38
CA VAL A 200 -10.10 -69.13 -45.47
C VAL A 200 -10.00 -70.60 -45.89
N LYS A 201 -10.03 -70.91 -47.20
CA LYS A 201 -9.90 -72.29 -47.71
C LYS A 201 -8.51 -72.89 -47.49
N THR A 202 -7.45 -72.07 -47.52
CA THR A 202 -6.05 -72.53 -47.44
C THR A 202 -5.48 -72.46 -46.01
N GLU A 203 -5.87 -71.46 -45.24
CA GLU A 203 -5.24 -71.11 -43.95
C GLU A 203 -6.18 -71.24 -42.74
N GLY A 204 -7.50 -71.33 -42.98
CA GLY A 204 -8.52 -71.38 -41.94
C GLY A 204 -8.78 -70.04 -41.26
N PHE A 205 -9.96 -69.92 -40.63
CA PHE A 205 -10.46 -68.67 -40.01
C PHE A 205 -9.61 -68.13 -38.85
N GLU A 206 -8.71 -68.94 -38.26
CA GLU A 206 -7.91 -68.58 -37.09
C GLU A 206 -6.83 -67.55 -37.42
N LYS A 207 -6.32 -67.58 -38.66
CA LYS A 207 -5.27 -66.69 -39.14
C LYS A 207 -5.78 -65.31 -39.60
N LEU A 208 -7.08 -65.16 -39.80
CA LEU A 208 -7.68 -63.86 -40.12
C LEU A 208 -7.77 -62.98 -38.87
N THR A 209 -7.61 -61.68 -39.05
CA THR A 209 -7.83 -60.66 -38.02
C THR A 209 -9.32 -60.44 -37.78
N ALA A 210 -9.68 -59.85 -36.63
CA ALA A 210 -11.08 -59.54 -36.33
C ALA A 210 -11.71 -58.56 -37.35
N ALA A 211 -10.90 -57.72 -38.01
CA ALA A 211 -11.37 -56.79 -39.03
C ALA A 211 -11.65 -57.50 -40.37
N GLU A 212 -10.81 -58.45 -40.76
CA GLU A 212 -11.01 -59.29 -41.96
C GLU A 212 -12.24 -60.20 -41.78
N LEU A 213 -12.41 -60.81 -40.60
CA LEU A 213 -13.59 -61.62 -40.28
C LEU A 213 -14.90 -60.82 -40.31
N LYS A 214 -14.89 -59.55 -39.86
CA LYS A 214 -16.05 -58.65 -39.98
C LYS A 214 -16.33 -58.25 -41.42
N SER A 215 -15.28 -58.07 -42.23
CA SER A 215 -15.41 -57.77 -43.66
C SER A 215 -15.99 -58.96 -44.42
N LEU A 216 -15.54 -60.18 -44.09
CA LEU A 216 -16.09 -61.43 -44.62
C LEU A 216 -17.56 -61.63 -44.21
N ALA A 217 -17.90 -61.43 -42.93
CA ALA A 217 -19.28 -61.52 -42.45
C ALA A 217 -20.21 -60.49 -43.12
N LYS A 218 -19.71 -59.27 -43.36
CA LYS A 218 -20.41 -58.23 -44.12
C LYS A 218 -20.61 -58.63 -45.58
N GLY A 219 -19.57 -59.17 -46.23
CA GLY A 219 -19.63 -59.69 -47.60
C GLY A 219 -20.66 -60.81 -47.76
N ARG A 220 -20.80 -61.66 -46.74
CA ARG A 220 -21.82 -62.74 -46.69
C ARG A 220 -23.21 -62.30 -46.22
N GLY A 221 -23.42 -61.00 -46.00
CA GLY A 221 -24.74 -60.47 -45.60
C GLY A 221 -25.22 -60.86 -44.20
N LEU A 222 -24.33 -61.37 -43.33
CA LEU A 222 -24.69 -61.74 -41.97
C LEU A 222 -24.98 -60.48 -41.13
N THR A 223 -25.90 -60.55 -40.18
CA THR A 223 -26.18 -59.43 -39.25
C THR A 223 -25.88 -59.82 -37.80
N GLY A 224 -25.54 -58.85 -36.94
CA GLY A 224 -25.24 -59.13 -35.51
C GLY A 224 -23.79 -59.56 -35.22
N TYR A 225 -22.88 -59.39 -36.19
CA TYR A 225 -21.45 -59.72 -36.06
C TYR A 225 -20.59 -58.58 -35.47
N SER A 226 -21.12 -57.35 -35.41
CA SER A 226 -20.36 -56.14 -35.09
C SER A 226 -19.79 -56.12 -33.66
N SER A 227 -20.54 -56.68 -32.70
CA SER A 227 -20.20 -56.73 -31.27
C SER A 227 -19.51 -58.03 -30.83
N LYS A 228 -19.39 -59.03 -31.72
CA LYS A 228 -18.78 -60.33 -31.40
C LYS A 228 -17.26 -60.24 -31.34
N ARG A 229 -16.65 -60.99 -30.41
CA ARG A 229 -15.18 -61.12 -30.32
C ARG A 229 -14.67 -62.11 -31.37
N LYS A 230 -13.36 -62.13 -31.62
CA LYS A 230 -12.75 -62.94 -32.70
C LYS A 230 -13.19 -64.42 -32.65
N ALA A 231 -13.15 -65.06 -31.49
CA ALA A 231 -13.56 -66.45 -31.34
C ALA A 231 -15.05 -66.65 -31.68
N ASP A 232 -15.92 -65.75 -31.20
CA ASP A 232 -17.36 -65.80 -31.47
C ASP A 232 -17.69 -65.49 -32.93
N LEU A 233 -16.91 -64.63 -33.60
CA LEU A 233 -17.01 -64.33 -35.03
C LEU A 233 -16.69 -65.56 -35.88
N ILE A 234 -15.64 -66.31 -35.52
CA ILE A 234 -15.27 -67.54 -36.23
C ILE A 234 -16.38 -68.58 -36.10
N ALA A 235 -16.92 -68.78 -34.88
CA ALA A 235 -18.03 -69.71 -34.66
C ALA A 235 -19.28 -69.27 -35.43
N PHE A 236 -19.59 -67.97 -35.41
CA PHE A 236 -20.76 -67.41 -36.07
C PHE A 236 -20.71 -67.55 -37.60
N ILE A 237 -19.53 -67.35 -38.21
CA ILE A 237 -19.34 -67.52 -39.65
C ILE A 237 -19.40 -69.01 -40.03
N LYS A 238 -18.79 -69.91 -39.25
CA LYS A 238 -18.87 -71.37 -39.49
C LYS A 238 -20.30 -71.90 -39.40
N GLN A 239 -21.11 -71.38 -38.47
CA GLN A 239 -22.50 -71.81 -38.29
C GLN A 239 -23.41 -71.38 -39.44
N SER A 240 -22.99 -70.39 -40.25
CA SER A 240 -23.69 -69.95 -41.46
C SER A 240 -23.30 -70.73 -42.72
N GLU A 241 -22.36 -71.67 -42.64
CA GLU A 241 -21.94 -72.55 -43.75
C GLU A 241 -22.67 -73.91 -43.79
N VAL A 242 -23.71 -74.11 -42.97
CA VAL A 242 -24.57 -75.31 -42.96
C VAL A 242 -25.88 -75.04 -43.68
#